data_AF-K1RPF0-F1
#
_entry.id   AF-K1RPF0-F1
#
_cell.length_a   1.000
_cell.length_b   1.000
_cell.length_c   1.000
_cell.angle_alpha   90.00
_cell.angle_beta   90.00
_cell.angle_gamma   90.00
#
_symmetry.space_group_name_H-M   'P 1'
#
loop_
_entity.id
_entity.type
_entity.pdbx_description
1 polymer ?
#
loop_
_entity_poly.entity_id
_entity_poly.type
_entity_poly.pdbx_seq_one_letter_code
_entity_poly.pdbx_strand_id
1 'polypeptide(L)'
;ADITVAGFETTDRRDFYDLAIGNVPFGQYQVNDKAYNKLGFNIHNYFFAKALDQVRPGGVVAFVTSRYTMDAKDSTVRRYLAQRAELLGAIRLPNNAFRANAGTDVVSDILFLQKRDRPLDIAPDWTQTGRTEEGFTVNQYFLDHPEMVLGSPTAESTQYGKQDYTVAPIEG
;
A
#
# COMPACT_ATOMS: atom_id res chain seq x y z
N ALA A 1 -13.98 20.01 17.81
CA ALA A 1 -13.79 19.09 16.67
C ALA A 1 -15.06 18.27 16.50
N ASP A 2 -15.48 18.00 15.27
CA ASP A 2 -16.56 17.06 14.98
C ASP A 2 -15.95 15.66 14.81
N ILE A 3 -16.39 14.70 15.63
CA ILE A 3 -15.83 13.34 15.68
C ILE A 3 -16.96 12.37 15.36
N THR A 4 -16.78 11.58 14.31
CA THR A 4 -17.73 10.54 13.90
C THR A 4 -17.09 9.17 14.09
N VAL A 5 -17.77 8.27 14.80
CA VAL A 5 -17.39 6.86 14.94
C VAL A 5 -18.23 6.06 13.94
N ALA A 6 -17.61 5.59 12.86
CA ALA A 6 -18.28 4.82 11.81
C ALA A 6 -17.30 3.86 11.12
N GLY A 7 -17.83 2.78 10.54
CA GLY A 7 -17.05 1.89 9.68
C GLY A 7 -16.66 2.62 8.39
N PHE A 8 -15.43 2.43 7.93
CA PHE A 8 -14.92 3.11 6.74
C PHE A 8 -15.77 2.80 5.49
N GLU A 9 -16.35 1.61 5.42
CA GLU A 9 -17.28 1.17 4.38
C GLU A 9 -18.59 1.97 4.34
N THR A 10 -18.97 2.59 5.45
CA THR A 10 -20.18 3.45 5.54
C THR A 10 -19.90 4.93 5.40
N THR A 11 -18.63 5.34 5.49
CA THR A 11 -18.23 6.74 5.28
C THR A 11 -18.33 7.10 3.81
N ASP A 12 -19.10 8.13 3.48
CA ASP A 12 -19.15 8.71 2.14
C ASP A 12 -19.26 10.23 2.19
N ARG A 13 -18.11 10.89 2.17
CA ARG A 13 -17.92 12.32 1.95
C ARG A 13 -16.90 12.51 0.84
N ARG A 14 -17.36 12.33 -0.40
CA ARG A 14 -16.53 12.49 -1.60
C ARG A 14 -15.90 13.88 -1.65
N ASP A 15 -14.63 13.93 -2.05
CA ASP A 15 -13.87 15.17 -2.25
C ASP A 15 -13.91 16.14 -1.05
N PHE A 16 -13.99 15.62 0.17
CA PHE A 16 -14.20 16.44 1.36
C PHE A 16 -12.93 16.62 2.19
N TYR A 17 -12.18 15.54 2.41
CA TYR A 17 -11.06 15.55 3.36
C TYR A 17 -9.77 16.04 2.71
N ASP A 18 -8.94 16.72 3.50
CA ASP A 18 -7.57 17.08 3.11
C ASP A 18 -6.60 15.90 3.18
N LEU A 19 -6.85 15.00 4.14
CA LEU A 19 -5.90 13.97 4.54
C LEU A 19 -6.64 12.72 5.03
N ALA A 20 -6.21 11.56 4.55
CA ALA A 20 -6.61 10.26 5.06
C ALA A 20 -5.37 9.51 5.58
N ILE A 21 -5.34 9.21 6.88
CA ILE A 21 -4.27 8.44 7.52
C ILE A 21 -4.89 7.18 8.12
N GLY A 22 -4.20 6.04 7.98
CA GLY A 22 -4.71 4.78 8.52
C GLY A 22 -3.73 3.63 8.41
N ASN A 23 -3.94 2.63 9.26
CA ASN A 23 -3.32 1.32 9.12
C ASN A 23 -4.37 0.37 8.55
N VAL A 24 -4.15 -0.08 7.32
CA VAL A 24 -5.10 -0.93 6.60
C VAL A 24 -5.14 -2.31 7.27
N PRO A 25 -6.32 -2.88 7.54
CA PRO A 25 -6.41 -4.21 8.14
C PRO A 25 -5.67 -5.25 7.30
N PHE A 26 -4.84 -6.07 7.96
CA PHE A 26 -4.14 -7.16 7.31
C PHE A 26 -5.12 -8.29 6.96
N GLY A 27 -5.18 -8.69 5.70
CA GLY A 27 -5.98 -9.83 5.30
C GLY A 27 -6.17 -9.96 3.79
N GLN A 28 -6.68 -11.12 3.38
CA GLN A 28 -7.01 -11.43 1.99
C GLN A 28 -8.51 -11.66 1.85
N TYR A 29 -9.29 -10.61 2.08
CA TYR A 29 -10.74 -10.61 1.92
C TYR A 29 -11.20 -9.34 1.22
N GLN A 30 -12.45 -9.32 0.77
CA GLN A 30 -13.09 -8.17 0.14
C GLN A 30 -14.09 -7.53 1.10
N VAL A 31 -14.34 -6.24 0.93
CA VAL A 31 -15.40 -5.51 1.64
C VAL A 31 -16.58 -5.33 0.69
N ASN A 32 -17.79 -5.61 1.17
CA ASN A 32 -19.00 -5.41 0.39
C ASN A 32 -19.42 -3.93 0.43
N ASP A 33 -18.87 -3.13 -0.49
CA ASP A 33 -19.24 -1.74 -0.71
C ASP A 33 -19.66 -1.58 -2.18
N LYS A 34 -20.96 -1.35 -2.39
CA LYS A 34 -21.59 -1.38 -3.72
C LYS A 34 -20.90 -0.50 -4.76
N ALA A 35 -20.33 0.64 -4.34
CA ALA A 35 -19.65 1.56 -5.26
C ALA A 35 -18.34 0.98 -5.81
N TYR A 36 -17.71 0.05 -5.09
CA TYR A 36 -16.39 -0.51 -5.39
C TYR A 36 -16.41 -2.00 -5.71
N ASN A 37 -17.52 -2.71 -5.45
CA ASN A 37 -17.64 -4.16 -5.70
C ASN A 37 -17.20 -4.59 -7.10
N LYS A 38 -17.46 -3.76 -8.12
CA LYS A 38 -17.06 -4.02 -9.52
C LYS A 38 -15.54 -4.08 -9.75
N LEU A 39 -14.75 -3.53 -8.83
CA LEU A 39 -13.28 -3.53 -8.91
C LEU A 39 -12.68 -4.86 -8.45
N GLY A 40 -13.42 -5.66 -7.67
CA GLY A 40 -12.93 -6.92 -7.12
C GLY A 40 -11.71 -6.77 -6.21
N PHE A 41 -11.49 -5.59 -5.64
CA PHE A 41 -10.31 -5.30 -4.82
C PHE A 41 -10.36 -6.00 -3.46
N ASN A 42 -9.21 -6.53 -3.02
CA ASN A 42 -9.02 -6.96 -1.65
C ASN A 42 -9.07 -5.75 -0.69
N ILE A 43 -9.09 -6.01 0.62
CA ILE A 43 -9.14 -4.99 1.68
C ILE A 43 -8.10 -3.89 1.47
N HIS A 44 -6.87 -4.25 1.09
CA HIS A 44 -5.78 -3.29 0.89
C HIS A 44 -6.04 -2.33 -0.26
N ASN A 45 -6.44 -2.87 -1.40
CA ASN A 45 -6.67 -2.08 -2.60
C ASN A 45 -7.99 -1.30 -2.51
N TYR A 46 -9.00 -1.86 -1.84
CA TYR A 46 -10.26 -1.18 -1.55
C TYR A 46 -10.05 0.06 -0.69
N PHE A 47 -9.22 -0.03 0.36
CA PHE A 47 -8.94 1.10 1.24
C PHE A 47 -8.36 2.29 0.47
N PHE A 48 -7.39 2.06 -0.42
CA PHE A 48 -6.86 3.13 -1.27
C PHE A 48 -7.90 3.68 -2.25
N ALA A 49 -8.63 2.80 -2.94
CA ALA A 49 -9.65 3.24 -3.90
C ALA A 49 -10.70 4.12 -3.23
N LYS A 50 -11.19 3.71 -2.06
CA LYS A 50 -12.16 4.50 -1.30
C LYS A 50 -11.56 5.77 -0.73
N ALA A 51 -10.38 5.72 -0.12
CA ALA A 51 -9.74 6.90 0.46
C ALA A 51 -9.48 7.99 -0.59
N LEU A 52 -9.06 7.60 -1.80
CA LEU A 52 -8.90 8.53 -2.92
C LEU A 52 -10.24 9.15 -3.35
N ASP A 53 -11.38 8.47 -3.24
CA ASP A 53 -12.68 9.09 -3.49
C ASP A 53 -13.08 10.07 -2.36
N GLN A 54 -12.63 9.84 -1.12
CA GLN A 54 -12.97 10.68 0.05
C GLN A 54 -12.14 11.97 0.15
N VAL A 55 -10.85 11.92 -0.20
CA VAL A 55 -10.00 13.13 -0.16
C VAL A 55 -10.28 14.03 -1.36
N ARG A 56 -10.19 15.35 -1.17
CA ARG A 56 -10.30 16.33 -2.27
C ARG A 56 -9.08 16.26 -3.19
N PRO A 57 -9.18 16.75 -4.44
CA PRO A 57 -7.99 16.89 -5.28
C PRO A 57 -6.87 17.69 -4.60
N GLY A 58 -5.63 17.24 -4.75
CA GLY A 58 -4.47 17.74 -4.00
C GLY A 58 -4.37 17.20 -2.56
N GLY A 59 -5.43 16.56 -2.03
CA GLY A 59 -5.43 15.89 -0.74
C GLY A 59 -4.58 14.62 -0.74
N VAL A 60 -4.17 14.19 0.45
CA VAL A 60 -3.16 13.13 0.62
C VAL A 60 -3.75 11.90 1.32
N VAL A 61 -3.35 10.72 0.86
CA VAL A 61 -3.59 9.44 1.53
C VAL A 61 -2.24 8.90 2.01
N ALA A 62 -2.13 8.65 3.31
CA ALA A 62 -0.93 8.13 3.96
C ALA A 62 -1.27 6.85 4.73
N PHE A 63 -1.09 5.69 4.10
CA PHE A 63 -1.52 4.41 4.65
C PHE A 63 -0.36 3.46 4.89
N VAL A 64 -0.41 2.77 6.03
CA VAL A 64 0.33 1.53 6.24
C VAL A 64 -0.45 0.40 5.58
N THR A 65 0.19 -0.35 4.70
CA THR A 65 -0.40 -1.48 3.98
C THR A 65 0.58 -2.65 3.87
N SER A 66 0.09 -3.82 3.49
CA SER A 66 0.96 -4.95 3.16
C SER A 66 1.84 -4.63 1.94
N ARG A 67 3.09 -5.11 1.93
CA ARG A 67 4.00 -4.97 0.79
C ARG A 67 3.42 -5.44 -0.56
N TYR A 68 2.43 -6.33 -0.52
CA TYR A 68 1.79 -6.86 -1.73
C TYR A 68 1.04 -5.79 -2.53
N THR A 69 0.66 -4.65 -1.94
CA THR A 69 0.13 -3.51 -2.73
C THR A 69 1.16 -3.04 -3.76
N MET A 70 2.45 -3.00 -3.39
CA MET A 70 3.54 -2.57 -4.26
C MET A 70 4.18 -3.71 -5.05
N ASP A 71 4.36 -4.88 -4.43
CA ASP A 71 5.15 -5.99 -5.00
C ASP A 71 4.34 -6.99 -5.85
N ALA A 72 3.00 -6.92 -5.87
CA ALA A 72 2.19 -7.86 -6.64
C ALA A 72 2.62 -7.91 -8.11
N LYS A 73 2.75 -9.11 -8.68
CA LYS A 73 3.12 -9.28 -10.10
C LYS A 73 2.14 -8.58 -11.05
N ASP A 74 0.86 -8.61 -10.71
CA ASP A 74 -0.18 -7.88 -11.43
C ASP A 74 -0.09 -6.38 -11.11
N SER A 75 0.09 -5.56 -12.15
CA SER A 75 0.17 -4.10 -12.03
C SER A 75 -1.19 -3.39 -12.03
N THR A 76 -2.31 -4.11 -12.19
CA THR A 76 -3.66 -3.55 -12.33
C THR A 76 -3.99 -2.53 -11.24
N VAL A 77 -3.70 -2.86 -9.98
CA VAL A 77 -3.97 -1.97 -8.85
C VAL A 77 -3.05 -0.76 -8.86
N ARG A 78 -1.74 -0.96 -9.08
CA ARG A 78 -0.78 0.16 -9.14
C ARG A 78 -1.11 1.13 -10.27
N ARG A 79 -1.51 0.61 -11.43
CA ARG A 79 -2.02 1.44 -12.54
C ARG A 79 -3.30 2.17 -12.14
N TYR A 80 -4.27 1.49 -11.53
CA TYR A 80 -5.50 2.13 -11.04
C TYR A 80 -5.19 3.31 -10.11
N LEU A 81 -4.23 3.14 -9.19
CA LEU A 81 -3.77 4.18 -8.27
C LEU A 81 -3.03 5.30 -9.00
N ALA A 82 -2.06 4.97 -9.87
CA ALA A 82 -1.28 5.95 -10.62
C ALA A 82 -2.12 6.86 -11.52
N GLN A 83 -3.18 6.30 -12.12
CA GLN A 83 -4.12 7.08 -12.90
C GLN A 83 -4.82 8.14 -12.06
N ARG A 84 -5.09 7.88 -10.77
CA ARG A 84 -5.89 8.76 -9.88
C ARG A 84 -5.04 9.59 -8.92
N ALA A 85 -3.81 9.19 -8.67
CA ALA A 85 -2.94 9.78 -7.68
C ALA A 85 -1.48 9.80 -8.15
N GLU A 86 -0.73 10.74 -7.60
CA GLU A 86 0.71 10.78 -7.68
C GLU A 86 1.31 10.08 -6.47
N LEU A 87 2.34 9.26 -6.69
CA LEU A 87 3.11 8.70 -5.59
C LEU A 87 4.10 9.77 -5.12
N LEU A 88 3.86 10.32 -3.93
CA LEU A 88 4.77 11.27 -3.29
C LEU A 88 5.99 10.56 -2.71
N GLY A 89 5.79 9.32 -2.25
CA GLY A 89 6.84 8.46 -1.73
C GLY A 89 6.28 7.21 -1.07
N ALA A 90 7.15 6.25 -0.84
CA ALA A 90 6.85 5.04 -0.09
C ALA A 90 8.00 4.69 0.85
N ILE A 91 7.71 4.07 1.99
CA ILE A 91 8.72 3.60 2.94
C ILE A 91 8.43 2.14 3.26
N ARG A 92 9.40 1.25 3.06
CA ARG A 92 9.28 -0.16 3.41
C ARG A 92 9.84 -0.40 4.81
N LEU A 93 9.03 -0.98 5.67
CA LEU A 93 9.35 -1.26 7.07
C LEU A 93 9.95 -2.66 7.24
N PRO A 94 10.83 -2.85 8.24
CA PRO A 94 11.33 -4.18 8.58
C PRO A 94 10.21 -5.09 9.11
N ASN A 95 10.38 -6.40 8.98
CA ASN A 95 9.36 -7.39 9.33
C ASN A 95 8.91 -7.32 10.80
N ASN A 96 9.78 -6.85 11.69
CA ASN A 96 9.51 -6.73 13.12
C ASN A 96 8.78 -5.44 13.53
N ALA A 97 8.49 -4.53 12.60
CA ALA A 97 7.88 -3.23 12.90
C ALA A 97 6.53 -3.35 13.65
N PHE A 98 5.79 -4.43 13.43
CA PHE A 98 4.52 -4.72 14.09
C PHE A 98 4.60 -5.85 15.13
N ARG A 99 5.77 -6.45 15.36
CA ARG A 99 5.93 -7.58 16.28
C ARG A 99 5.51 -7.23 17.71
N ALA A 100 5.97 -6.09 18.23
CA ALA A 100 5.69 -5.68 19.61
C ALA A 100 4.21 -5.35 19.86
N ASN A 101 3.52 -4.80 18.86
CA ASN A 101 2.15 -4.28 19.02
C ASN A 101 1.06 -5.24 18.50
N ALA A 102 1.39 -6.09 17.54
CA ALA A 102 0.44 -6.97 16.83
C ALA A 102 0.86 -8.45 16.79
N GLY A 103 2.06 -8.79 17.27
CA GLY A 103 2.53 -10.18 17.35
C GLY A 103 2.79 -10.84 15.99
N THR A 104 2.98 -10.07 14.92
CA THR A 104 3.20 -10.58 13.57
C THR A 104 4.50 -10.07 12.96
N ASP A 105 5.15 -10.94 12.19
CA ASP A 105 6.31 -10.62 11.37
C ASP A 105 5.90 -10.43 9.93
N VAL A 106 5.67 -9.17 9.56
CA VAL A 106 5.16 -8.80 8.23
C VAL A 106 5.90 -7.59 7.71
N VAL A 107 6.41 -7.70 6.48
CA VAL A 107 6.90 -6.52 5.76
C VAL A 107 5.71 -5.70 5.30
N SER A 108 5.72 -4.43 5.71
CA SER A 108 4.66 -3.47 5.42
C SER A 108 5.25 -2.22 4.80
N ASP A 109 4.47 -1.55 3.97
CA ASP A 109 4.84 -0.30 3.33
C ASP A 109 3.98 0.84 3.86
N ILE A 110 4.57 2.02 4.04
CA ILE A 110 3.85 3.29 4.23
C ILE A 110 3.81 3.97 2.86
N LEU A 111 2.61 4.16 2.30
CA LEU A 111 2.43 4.80 0.99
C LEU A 111 1.83 6.19 1.16
N PHE A 112 2.44 7.18 0.50
CA PHE A 112 1.97 8.56 0.41
C PHE A 112 1.49 8.85 -1.02
N LEU A 113 0.19 9.01 -1.19
CA LEU A 113 -0.44 9.30 -2.48
C LEU A 113 -1.13 10.66 -2.44
N GLN A 114 -0.88 11.52 -3.43
CA GLN A 114 -1.63 12.75 -3.62
C GLN A 114 -2.67 12.59 -4.71
N LYS A 115 -3.94 12.88 -4.40
CA LYS A 115 -5.02 12.78 -5.39
C LYS A 115 -4.86 13.80 -6.50
N ARG A 116 -5.04 13.36 -7.75
CA ARG A 116 -5.08 14.22 -8.94
C ARG A 116 -6.47 14.86 -9.11
N ASP A 117 -6.50 16.04 -9.71
CA ASP A 117 -7.75 16.73 -10.11
C ASP A 117 -8.59 15.91 -11.09
N ARG A 118 -7.93 15.12 -11.93
CA ARG A 118 -8.57 14.21 -12.89
C ARG A 118 -7.72 12.96 -13.10
N PRO A 119 -8.34 11.82 -13.44
CA PRO A 119 -7.59 10.65 -13.84
C PRO A 119 -6.76 10.92 -15.10
N LEU A 120 -5.55 10.39 -15.14
CA LEU A 120 -4.67 10.39 -16.31
C LEU A 120 -4.45 8.96 -16.76
N ASP A 121 -4.39 8.69 -18.06
CA ASP A 121 -4.00 7.38 -18.56
C ASP A 121 -2.47 7.28 -18.63
N ILE A 122 -1.86 6.90 -17.51
CA ILE A 122 -0.41 6.82 -17.33
C ILE A 122 -0.01 5.52 -16.63
N ALA A 123 1.21 5.09 -16.89
CA ALA A 123 1.85 3.96 -16.20
C ALA A 123 3.30 4.35 -15.85
N PRO A 124 3.50 5.17 -14.80
CA PRO A 124 4.84 5.53 -14.34
C PRO A 124 5.62 4.31 -13.84
N ASP A 125 6.94 4.42 -13.75
CA ASP A 125 7.84 3.27 -13.49
C ASP A 125 7.53 2.53 -12.19
N TRP A 126 7.12 3.23 -11.13
CA TRP A 126 6.72 2.61 -9.87
C TRP A 126 5.52 1.64 -10.00
N THR A 127 4.76 1.68 -11.10
CA THR A 127 3.71 0.69 -11.36
C THR A 127 4.28 -0.67 -11.79
N GLN A 128 5.55 -0.73 -12.16
CA GLN A 128 6.26 -1.94 -12.57
C GLN A 128 6.95 -2.61 -11.37
N THR A 129 7.38 -3.85 -11.59
CA THR A 129 8.17 -4.63 -10.66
C THR A 129 9.43 -5.09 -11.36
N GLY A 130 10.55 -5.06 -10.67
CA GLY A 130 11.80 -5.68 -11.11
C GLY A 130 12.10 -6.95 -10.34
N ARG A 131 13.36 -7.39 -10.42
CA ARG A 131 13.89 -8.49 -9.61
C ARG A 131 15.12 -8.04 -8.84
N THR A 132 15.24 -8.48 -7.59
CA THR A 132 16.49 -8.35 -6.81
C THR A 132 17.53 -9.34 -7.33
N GLU A 133 18.78 -9.22 -6.86
CA GLU A 133 19.86 -10.15 -7.20
C GLU A 133 19.53 -11.60 -6.77
N GLU A 134 18.81 -11.75 -5.66
CA GLU A 134 18.32 -13.02 -5.12
C GLU A 134 17.05 -13.53 -5.84
N GLY A 135 16.55 -12.78 -6.83
CA GLY A 135 15.44 -13.18 -7.69
C GLY A 135 14.04 -12.84 -7.16
N PHE A 136 13.92 -12.08 -6.07
CA PHE A 136 12.63 -11.66 -5.52
C PHE A 136 11.95 -10.63 -6.42
N THR A 137 10.64 -10.75 -6.59
CA THR A 137 9.84 -9.70 -7.25
C THR A 137 9.62 -8.55 -6.28
N VAL A 138 10.11 -7.37 -6.63
CA VAL A 138 10.00 -6.15 -5.82
C VAL A 138 9.55 -5.00 -6.70
N ASN A 139 8.75 -4.09 -6.15
CA ASN A 139 8.33 -2.89 -6.86
C ASN A 139 9.52 -2.05 -7.36
N GLN A 140 9.41 -1.50 -8.56
CA GLN A 140 10.48 -0.70 -9.16
C GLN A 140 10.87 0.52 -8.31
N TYR A 141 9.91 1.15 -7.62
CA TYR A 141 10.19 2.26 -6.71
C TYR A 141 11.22 1.90 -5.63
N PHE A 142 11.10 0.74 -5.00
CA PHE A 142 12.05 0.33 -3.95
C PHE A 142 13.39 -0.16 -4.50
N LEU A 143 13.44 -0.57 -5.77
CA LEU A 143 14.70 -0.86 -6.46
C LEU A 143 15.45 0.43 -6.80
N ASP A 144 14.72 1.47 -7.21
CA ASP A 144 15.27 2.78 -7.56
C ASP A 144 15.60 3.63 -6.32
N HIS A 145 14.91 3.39 -5.21
CA HIS A 145 15.04 4.08 -3.93
C HIS A 145 15.38 3.12 -2.77
N PRO A 146 16.55 2.46 -2.77
CA PRO A 146 16.95 1.55 -1.70
C PRO A 146 17.01 2.23 -0.32
N GLU A 147 17.25 3.55 -0.27
CA GLU A 147 17.20 4.36 0.96
C GLU A 147 15.81 4.40 1.63
N MET A 148 14.76 4.06 0.88
CA MET A 148 13.38 3.97 1.40
C MET A 148 13.04 2.59 1.96
N VAL A 149 13.99 1.65 1.98
CA VAL A 149 13.86 0.35 2.64
C VAL A 149 14.58 0.40 3.98
N LEU A 150 13.83 0.41 5.08
CA LEU A 150 14.36 0.56 6.44
C LEU A 150 14.86 -0.78 7.01
N GLY A 151 15.87 -1.35 6.37
CA GLY A 151 16.44 -2.64 6.74
C GLY A 151 17.15 -3.31 5.58
N SER A 152 17.60 -4.54 5.82
CA SER A 152 18.30 -5.34 4.82
C SER A 152 17.33 -6.33 4.17
N PRO A 153 17.09 -6.24 2.85
CA PRO A 153 16.39 -7.28 2.10
C PRO A 153 17.03 -8.65 2.35
N THR A 154 16.22 -9.65 2.71
CA THR A 154 16.70 -11.02 2.89
C THR A 154 15.57 -12.00 2.60
N ALA A 155 15.90 -13.29 2.67
CA ALA A 155 14.98 -14.39 2.44
C ALA A 155 14.63 -15.06 3.77
N GLU A 156 13.34 -15.20 4.07
CA GLU A 156 12.88 -16.03 5.19
C GLU A 156 12.27 -17.33 4.67
N SER A 157 12.59 -18.44 5.34
CA SER A 157 12.01 -19.74 5.01
C SER A 157 10.58 -19.80 5.54
N THR A 158 9.60 -19.88 4.64
CA THR A 158 8.21 -20.08 5.05
C THR A 158 7.96 -21.54 5.45
N GLN A 159 6.91 -21.79 6.23
CA GLN A 159 6.47 -23.15 6.63
C GLN A 159 6.19 -24.11 5.45
N TYR A 160 6.11 -23.59 4.22
CA TYR A 160 5.91 -24.36 2.98
C TYR A 160 7.20 -24.52 2.16
N GLY A 161 8.37 -24.22 2.73
CA GLY A 161 9.68 -24.36 2.07
C GLY A 161 9.95 -23.35 0.95
N LYS A 162 9.07 -22.36 0.75
CA LYS A 162 9.33 -21.24 -0.15
C LYS A 162 10.12 -20.17 0.59
N GLN A 163 11.17 -19.66 -0.04
CA GLN A 163 11.80 -18.42 0.41
C GLN A 163 10.88 -17.27 0.04
N ASP A 164 10.47 -16.48 1.04
CA ASP A 164 9.74 -15.24 0.83
C ASP A 164 10.64 -14.05 1.13
N TYR A 165 10.40 -12.96 0.39
CA TYR A 165 11.12 -11.72 0.60
C TYR A 165 10.73 -11.12 1.95
N THR A 166 11.74 -10.81 2.75
CA THR A 166 11.61 -10.12 4.03
C THR A 166 12.61 -8.96 4.12
N VAL A 167 12.45 -8.13 5.14
CA VAL A 167 13.37 -7.03 5.44
C VAL A 167 13.78 -7.16 6.89
N ALA A 168 15.04 -7.52 7.12
CA ALA A 168 15.62 -7.60 8.45
C ALA A 168 15.88 -6.19 9.00
N PRO A 169 15.61 -5.92 10.28
CA PRO A 169 15.89 -4.63 10.89
C PRO A 169 17.40 -4.32 10.85
N ILE A 170 17.74 -3.04 10.75
CA ILE A 170 19.11 -2.57 10.94
C ILE A 170 19.47 -2.77 12.42
N GLU A 171 20.58 -3.46 12.71
CA GLU A 171 21.10 -3.55 14.08
C GLU A 171 21.51 -2.15 14.57
N GLY A 172 21.02 -1.78 15.75
CA GLY A 172 21.34 -0.52 16.43
C GLY A 172 22.49 -0.65 17.41
#